data_AF-A0A2S3ZMF5-F1
#
_entry.id   AF-A0A2S3ZMF5-F1
#
_cell.length_a   1.000
_cell.length_b   1.000
_cell.length_c   1.000
_cell.angle_alpha   90.00
_cell.angle_beta   90.00
_cell.angle_gamma   90.00
#
_symmetry.space_group_name_H-M   'P 1'
#
loop_
_entity.id
_entity.type
_entity.pdbx_description
1 polymer ?
#
loop_
_entity_poly.entity_id
_entity_poly.type
_entity_poly.pdbx_seq_one_letter_code
_entity_poly.pdbx_strand_id
1 'polypeptide(L)'
;MRQTPQTNRTAGFTLVELLIYSLLLVLVVFIGGGLLAGSSRTTTLVRSMTTATSLAQKLTSSVQAGVRDAVAIKTPYTPTVAAVGVAGTQLLVVETTTGGATSSTQCQAWFYVPSHGGQLFVRTVPLAAIVPPNVAYLASLPANTPAAAPTGWQIWGEGVNQSGALPFTRTGNQIGISLSIDAGTSPDVKVVSSALDRQPTVGATSTCF
;
A
#
# COMPACT_ATOMS: atom_id res chain seq x y z
N MET A 1 69.91 -42.03 -33.01
CA MET A 1 69.08 -41.15 -32.15
C MET A 1 68.21 -42.03 -31.27
N ARG A 2 68.40 -42.00 -29.94
CA ARG A 2 67.61 -42.76 -28.96
C ARG A 2 66.31 -41.99 -28.68
N GLN A 3 65.16 -42.58 -28.98
CA GLN A 3 63.87 -42.13 -28.45
C GLN A 3 63.66 -42.81 -27.09
N THR A 4 63.62 -42.03 -26.01
CA THR A 4 63.16 -42.48 -24.71
C THR A 4 61.63 -42.65 -24.75
N PRO A 5 61.08 -43.80 -24.32
CA PRO A 5 59.63 -43.94 -24.22
C PRO A 5 59.12 -43.08 -23.07
N GLN A 6 58.35 -42.05 -23.38
CA GLN A 6 57.51 -41.38 -22.38
C GLN A 6 56.38 -42.34 -22.01
N THR A 7 56.49 -42.91 -20.81
CA THR A 7 55.36 -43.59 -20.17
C THR A 7 54.32 -42.53 -19.84
N ASN A 8 53.31 -42.40 -20.70
CA ASN A 8 52.08 -41.72 -20.36
C ASN A 8 51.48 -42.44 -19.14
N ARG A 9 51.68 -41.90 -17.94
CA ARG A 9 50.92 -42.31 -16.76
C ARG A 9 49.48 -41.90 -17.02
N THR A 10 48.68 -42.83 -17.53
CA THR A 10 47.23 -42.71 -17.48
C THR A 10 46.85 -42.80 -16.00
N ALA A 11 46.86 -41.67 -15.31
CA ALA A 11 46.33 -41.56 -13.95
C ALA A 11 44.81 -41.68 -14.05
N GLY A 12 44.32 -42.93 -14.00
CA GLY A 12 42.90 -43.21 -13.92
C GLY A 12 42.36 -42.68 -12.59
N PHE A 13 41.23 -41.98 -12.65
CA PHE A 13 40.48 -41.54 -11.47
C PHE A 13 40.14 -42.77 -10.63
N THR A 14 40.56 -42.76 -9.36
CA THR A 14 40.20 -43.84 -8.44
C THR A 14 38.74 -43.68 -8.00
N LEU A 15 38.03 -44.78 -7.75
CA LEU A 15 36.62 -44.76 -7.35
C LEU A 15 36.39 -43.91 -6.08
N VAL A 16 37.35 -43.95 -5.15
CA VAL A 16 37.34 -43.13 -3.94
C VAL A 16 37.44 -41.64 -4.24
N GLU A 17 38.22 -41.23 -5.25
CA GLU A 17 38.32 -39.83 -5.67
C GLU A 17 36.98 -39.31 -6.19
N LEU A 18 36.29 -40.11 -7.01
CA LEU A 18 34.98 -39.76 -7.58
C LEU A 18 33.89 -39.65 -6.49
N LEU A 19 33.95 -40.49 -5.46
CA LEU A 19 33.09 -40.37 -4.27
C LEU A 19 33.36 -39.10 -3.47
N ILE A 20 34.62 -38.74 -3.26
CA ILE A 20 34.98 -37.49 -2.56
C ILE A 20 34.51 -36.27 -3.35
N TYR A 21 34.68 -36.25 -4.67
CA TYR A 21 34.22 -35.13 -5.50
C TYR A 21 32.70 -35.02 -5.54
N SER A 22 31.96 -36.13 -5.58
CA SER A 22 30.49 -36.08 -5.54
C SER A 22 29.98 -35.60 -4.17
N LEU A 23 30.60 -36.01 -3.06
CA LEU A 23 30.29 -35.48 -1.73
C LEU A 23 30.58 -33.98 -1.63
N LEU A 24 31.72 -33.53 -2.17
CA LEU A 24 32.11 -32.12 -2.19
C LEU A 24 31.17 -31.30 -3.07
N LEU A 25 30.75 -31.83 -4.23
CA LEU A 25 29.76 -31.18 -5.10
C LEU A 25 28.42 -31.00 -4.40
N VAL A 26 27.92 -32.04 -3.72
CA VAL A 26 26.67 -31.96 -2.95
C VAL A 26 26.77 -30.89 -1.87
N LEU A 27 27.88 -30.84 -1.13
CA LEU A 27 28.13 -29.81 -0.12
C LEU A 27 28.12 -28.39 -0.72
N VAL A 28 28.78 -28.19 -1.87
CA VAL A 28 28.77 -26.89 -2.57
C VAL A 28 27.35 -26.51 -3.02
N VAL A 29 26.58 -27.45 -3.56
CA VAL A 29 25.18 -27.20 -3.97
C VAL A 29 24.30 -26.88 -2.77
N PHE A 30 24.47 -27.54 -1.63
CA PHE A 30 23.73 -27.21 -0.40
C PHE A 30 24.03 -25.79 0.10
N ILE A 31 25.31 -25.40 0.13
CA ILE A 31 25.71 -24.05 0.53
C ILE A 31 25.14 -23.02 -0.45
N GLY A 32 25.30 -23.24 -1.76
CA GLY A 32 24.77 -22.36 -2.80
C GLY A 32 23.24 -22.25 -2.76
N GLY A 33 22.54 -23.37 -2.61
CA GLY A 33 21.09 -23.43 -2.50
C GLY A 33 20.56 -22.71 -1.26
N GLY A 34 21.23 -22.87 -0.11
CA GLY A 34 20.88 -22.16 1.12
C GLY A 34 21.01 -20.64 0.98
N LEU A 35 22.08 -20.17 0.35
CA LEU A 35 22.30 -18.73 0.08
C LEU A 35 21.24 -18.15 -0.86
N LEU A 36 20.88 -18.87 -1.93
CA LEU A 36 19.84 -18.45 -2.87
C LEU A 36 18.45 -18.38 -2.21
N ALA A 37 18.12 -19.37 -1.39
CA ALA A 37 16.85 -19.39 -0.65
C ALA A 37 16.79 -18.28 0.42
N GLY A 38 17.91 -17.98 1.09
CA GLY A 38 17.99 -16.85 2.03
C GLY A 38 17.87 -15.49 1.33
N SER A 39 18.51 -15.35 0.17
CA SER A 39 18.46 -14.13 -0.65
C SER A 39 17.05 -13.84 -1.19
N SER A 40 16.34 -14.87 -1.67
CA SER A 40 14.97 -14.70 -2.18
C SER A 40 13.99 -14.26 -1.10
N ARG A 41 14.08 -14.85 0.11
CA ARG A 41 13.28 -14.43 1.27
C ARG A 41 13.55 -12.98 1.66
N THR A 42 14.83 -12.62 1.76
CA THR A 42 15.25 -11.24 2.09
C THR A 42 14.74 -10.24 1.06
N THR A 43 14.84 -10.58 -0.23
CA THR A 43 14.35 -9.74 -1.33
C THR A 43 12.83 -9.53 -1.23
N THR A 44 12.06 -10.58 -0.97
CA THR A 44 10.60 -10.48 -0.80
C THR A 44 10.22 -9.61 0.40
N LEU A 45 10.91 -9.77 1.54
CA LEU A 45 10.68 -8.97 2.75
C LEU A 45 10.95 -7.49 2.50
N VAL A 46 12.12 -7.16 1.94
CA VAL A 46 12.51 -5.78 1.63
C VAL A 46 11.56 -5.16 0.61
N ARG A 47 11.17 -5.91 -0.43
CA ARG A 47 10.22 -5.43 -1.43
C ARG A 47 8.86 -5.13 -0.81
N SER A 48 8.33 -6.02 0.02
CA SER A 48 7.03 -5.82 0.67
C SER A 48 7.04 -4.60 1.60
N MET A 49 8.05 -4.46 2.46
CA MET A 49 8.19 -3.27 3.31
C MET A 49 8.36 -1.98 2.52
N THR A 50 9.09 -2.02 1.40
CA THR A 50 9.28 -0.86 0.51
C THR A 50 7.95 -0.45 -0.13
N THR A 51 7.16 -1.42 -0.61
CA THR A 51 5.83 -1.18 -1.17
C THR A 51 4.88 -0.59 -0.13
N ALA A 52 4.83 -1.16 1.07
CA ALA A 52 4.01 -0.67 2.17
C ALA A 52 4.42 0.76 2.59
N THR A 53 5.72 1.03 2.71
CA THR A 53 6.25 2.36 3.05
C THR A 53 5.95 3.40 1.97
N SER A 54 6.12 3.02 0.69
CA SER A 54 5.82 3.93 -0.43
C SER A 54 4.33 4.27 -0.49
N LEU A 55 3.46 3.29 -0.22
CA LEU A 55 2.02 3.51 -0.11
C LEU A 55 1.68 4.43 1.07
N ALA A 56 2.29 4.21 2.23
CA ALA A 56 2.12 5.05 3.43
C ALA A 56 2.48 6.51 3.14
N GLN A 57 3.63 6.73 2.50
CA GLN A 57 4.09 8.07 2.14
C GLN A 57 3.18 8.73 1.10
N LYS A 58 2.76 7.98 0.07
CA LYS A 58 1.83 8.47 -0.95
C LYS A 58 0.48 8.87 -0.36
N LEU A 59 -0.09 8.04 0.52
CA LEU A 59 -1.35 8.30 1.20
C LEU A 59 -1.24 9.54 2.08
N THR A 60 -0.24 9.57 2.97
CA THR A 60 -0.05 10.66 3.93
C THR A 60 0.17 11.98 3.22
N SER A 61 1.07 12.02 2.23
CA SER A 61 1.35 13.23 1.46
C SER A 61 0.13 13.73 0.69
N SER A 62 -0.67 12.82 0.11
CA SER A 62 -1.90 13.19 -0.58
C SER A 62 -2.93 13.82 0.35
N VAL A 63 -3.21 13.18 1.50
CA VAL A 63 -4.19 13.71 2.47
C VAL A 63 -3.68 15.04 3.04
N GLN A 64 -2.40 15.12 3.40
CA GLN A 64 -1.81 16.36 3.91
C GLN A 64 -1.86 17.50 2.89
N ALA A 65 -1.52 17.24 1.63
CA ALA A 65 -1.60 18.24 0.58
C ALA A 65 -3.05 18.72 0.39
N GLY A 66 -4.00 17.80 0.26
CA GLY A 66 -5.40 18.17 0.06
C GLY A 66 -6.04 18.87 1.27
N VAL A 67 -5.65 18.53 2.50
CA VAL A 67 -6.10 19.26 3.70
C VAL A 67 -5.45 20.65 3.79
N ARG A 68 -4.15 20.75 3.47
CA ARG A 68 -3.40 22.01 3.54
C ARG A 68 -3.90 23.04 2.51
N ASP A 69 -4.26 22.56 1.32
CA ASP A 69 -4.75 23.40 0.21
C ASP A 69 -6.29 23.43 0.15
N ALA A 70 -6.95 23.05 1.24
CA ALA A 70 -8.40 23.02 1.33
C ALA A 70 -9.01 24.42 1.45
N VAL A 71 -10.10 24.64 0.71
CA VAL A 71 -11.04 25.75 0.88
C VAL A 71 -12.21 25.35 1.78
N ALA A 72 -12.60 24.08 1.73
CA ALA A 72 -13.62 23.52 2.59
C ALA A 72 -13.31 22.05 2.86
N ILE A 73 -13.62 21.58 4.08
CA ILE A 73 -13.40 20.19 4.48
C ILE A 73 -14.66 19.67 5.15
N LYS A 74 -15.22 18.58 4.63
CA LYS A 74 -16.27 17.85 5.32
C LYS A 74 -15.64 17.12 6.51
N THR A 75 -16.24 17.24 7.69
CA THR A 75 -15.83 16.41 8.84
C THR A 75 -15.83 14.93 8.43
N PRO A 76 -14.73 14.19 8.67
CA PRO A 76 -14.68 12.77 8.35
C PRO A 76 -15.88 12.07 8.98
N TYR A 77 -16.60 11.30 8.17
CA TYR A 77 -17.81 10.62 8.63
C TYR A 77 -17.80 9.19 8.15
N THR A 78 -18.48 8.33 8.92
CA THR A 78 -18.75 6.95 8.55
C THR A 78 -20.05 6.95 7.75
N PRO A 79 -20.02 6.69 6.43
CA PRO A 79 -21.24 6.47 5.68
C PRO A 79 -22.06 5.35 6.33
N THR A 80 -23.38 5.44 6.28
CA THR A 80 -24.22 4.38 6.84
C THR A 80 -23.95 3.06 6.11
N VAL A 81 -24.09 1.93 6.80
CA VAL A 81 -24.00 0.61 6.15
C VAL A 81 -25.05 0.47 5.04
N ALA A 82 -26.21 1.11 5.21
CA ALA A 82 -27.24 1.22 4.19
C ALA A 82 -26.89 2.14 3.00
N ALA A 83 -25.75 2.84 3.01
CA ALA A 83 -25.25 3.64 1.89
C ALA A 83 -24.10 2.96 1.13
N VAL A 84 -23.28 2.15 1.83
CA VAL A 84 -22.05 1.60 1.24
C VAL A 84 -21.87 0.08 1.44
N GLY A 85 -22.77 -0.59 2.15
CA GLY A 85 -22.80 -2.06 2.27
C GLY A 85 -21.74 -2.66 3.19
N VAL A 86 -20.83 -1.85 3.72
CA VAL A 86 -19.72 -2.29 4.57
C VAL A 86 -19.69 -1.43 5.84
N ALA A 87 -19.59 -2.09 7.00
CA ALA A 87 -19.45 -1.43 8.29
C ALA A 87 -18.02 -0.91 8.49
N GLY A 88 -17.87 0.21 9.22
CA GLY A 88 -16.56 0.79 9.54
C GLY A 88 -15.86 1.51 8.38
N THR A 89 -16.55 1.71 7.25
CA THR A 89 -16.02 2.56 6.16
C THR A 89 -15.94 4.01 6.60
N GLN A 90 -14.98 4.77 6.09
CA GLN A 90 -14.90 6.21 6.38
C GLN A 90 -14.62 7.02 5.12
N LEU A 91 -15.23 8.19 5.02
CA LEU A 91 -15.05 9.11 3.91
C LEU A 91 -14.56 10.47 4.42
N LEU A 92 -13.44 10.92 3.87
CA LEU A 92 -12.93 12.29 4.00
C LEU A 92 -13.09 12.99 2.66
N VAL A 93 -13.71 14.17 2.65
CA VAL A 93 -13.93 14.99 1.45
C VAL A 93 -13.38 16.39 1.68
N VAL A 94 -12.64 16.90 0.71
CA VAL A 94 -12.07 18.25 0.71
C VAL A 94 -12.35 18.93 -0.63
N GLU A 95 -12.65 20.22 -0.58
CA GLU A 95 -12.56 21.12 -1.72
C GLU A 95 -11.16 21.74 -1.69
N THR A 96 -10.42 21.62 -2.79
CA THR A 96 -9.06 22.14 -2.91
C THR A 96 -8.97 23.15 -4.04
N THR A 97 -8.10 24.15 -3.89
CA THR A 97 -7.70 25.04 -4.98
C THR A 97 -6.39 24.58 -5.57
N THR A 98 -6.33 24.44 -6.89
CA THR A 98 -5.08 24.20 -7.60
C THR A 98 -4.31 25.50 -7.78
N GLY A 99 -3.03 25.50 -7.40
CA GLY A 99 -2.12 26.62 -7.68
C GLY A 99 -1.68 26.62 -9.15
N GLY A 100 -1.70 27.79 -9.80
CA GLY A 100 -1.29 27.95 -11.20
C GLY A 100 -1.71 29.30 -11.79
N ALA A 101 -1.46 29.51 -13.09
CA ALA A 101 -1.87 30.74 -13.80
C ALA A 101 -3.40 30.88 -13.91
N THR A 102 -4.13 29.77 -13.82
CA THR A 102 -5.59 29.72 -13.64
C THR A 102 -5.90 28.90 -12.40
N SER A 103 -6.36 29.56 -11.33
CA SER A 103 -6.85 28.87 -10.14
C SER A 103 -8.13 28.11 -10.48
N SER A 104 -8.14 26.80 -10.25
CA SER A 104 -9.35 25.98 -10.38
C SER A 104 -9.63 25.22 -9.10
N THR A 105 -10.90 25.18 -8.69
CA THR A 105 -11.37 24.40 -7.54
C THR A 105 -11.77 23.00 -7.97
N GLN A 106 -11.43 22.01 -7.15
CA GLN A 106 -11.76 20.62 -7.37
C GLN A 106 -12.08 19.93 -6.06
N CYS A 107 -12.91 18.89 -6.14
CA CYS A 107 -13.23 18.05 -5.00
C CYS A 107 -12.32 16.83 -4.98
N GLN A 108 -11.71 16.55 -3.84
CA GLN A 108 -10.92 15.35 -3.60
C GLN A 108 -11.49 14.59 -2.41
N ALA A 109 -11.49 13.26 -2.50
CA ALA A 109 -11.92 12.41 -1.41
C ALA A 109 -11.07 11.16 -1.25
N TRP A 110 -10.99 10.70 -0.01
CA TRP A 110 -10.40 9.43 0.37
C TRP A 110 -11.46 8.59 1.05
N PHE A 111 -11.66 7.38 0.53
CA PHE A 111 -12.65 6.44 1.01
C PHE A 111 -11.96 5.18 1.51
N TYR A 112 -12.07 4.94 2.81
CA TYR A 112 -11.51 3.79 3.50
C TYR A 112 -12.55 2.68 3.63
N VAL A 113 -12.12 1.45 3.33
CA VAL A 113 -12.92 0.23 3.47
C VAL A 113 -12.14 -0.79 4.30
N PRO A 114 -12.63 -1.17 5.50
CA PRO A 114 -11.91 -2.11 6.37
C PRO A 114 -12.06 -3.58 5.94
N SER A 115 -13.09 -3.92 5.15
CA SER A 115 -13.27 -5.28 4.60
C SER A 115 -12.41 -5.49 3.35
N HIS A 116 -12.47 -6.69 2.76
CA HIS A 116 -11.84 -6.97 1.45
C HIS A 116 -10.31 -6.77 1.46
N GLY A 117 -9.67 -7.11 2.58
CA GLY A 117 -8.23 -6.95 2.75
C GLY A 117 -7.77 -5.54 3.12
N GLY A 118 -8.69 -4.62 3.44
CA GLY A 118 -8.38 -3.26 3.85
C GLY A 118 -7.94 -2.40 2.67
N GLN A 119 -8.80 -1.51 2.19
CA GLN A 119 -8.57 -0.78 0.96
C GLN A 119 -8.79 0.72 1.12
N LEU A 120 -8.02 1.49 0.36
CA LEU A 120 -8.22 2.93 0.22
C LEU A 120 -8.48 3.27 -1.24
N PHE A 121 -9.56 4.00 -1.45
CA PHE A 121 -9.91 4.59 -2.74
C PHE A 121 -9.75 6.10 -2.70
N VAL A 122 -9.37 6.68 -3.83
CA VAL A 122 -9.30 8.13 -4.00
C VAL A 122 -10.13 8.53 -5.19
N ARG A 123 -10.78 9.68 -5.07
CA ARG A 123 -11.54 10.27 -6.16
C ARG A 123 -11.25 11.76 -6.22
N THR A 124 -11.01 12.24 -7.42
CA THR A 124 -10.89 13.66 -7.73
C THR A 124 -11.86 13.99 -8.85
N VAL A 125 -12.67 15.03 -8.65
CA VAL A 125 -13.65 15.49 -9.63
C VAL A 125 -13.64 17.02 -9.70
N PRO A 126 -14.07 17.63 -10.82
CA PRO A 126 -14.43 19.04 -10.83
C PRO A 126 -15.45 19.37 -9.74
N LEU A 127 -15.64 20.66 -9.46
CA LEU A 127 -16.50 21.17 -8.39
C LEU A 127 -17.93 20.58 -8.41
N ALA A 128 -18.12 19.44 -7.74
CA ALA A 128 -19.34 18.62 -7.75
C ALA A 128 -19.35 17.64 -6.57
N ALA A 129 -20.55 17.24 -6.12
CA ALA A 129 -20.70 16.42 -4.93
C ALA A 129 -20.05 15.03 -5.08
N ILE A 130 -19.22 14.65 -4.12
CA ILE A 130 -18.65 13.31 -4.05
C ILE A 130 -19.59 12.40 -3.29
N VAL A 131 -20.19 11.47 -4.03
CA VAL A 131 -21.02 10.40 -3.47
C VAL A 131 -20.13 9.19 -3.17
N PRO A 132 -20.24 8.59 -1.96
CA PRO A 132 -19.57 7.32 -1.66
C PRO A 132 -20.02 6.21 -2.63
N PRO A 133 -19.20 5.17 -2.86
CA PRO A 133 -19.60 4.01 -3.65
C PRO A 133 -20.90 3.37 -3.15
N ASN A 134 -21.71 2.83 -4.06
CA ASN A 134 -23.03 2.30 -3.71
C ASN A 134 -22.97 1.01 -2.86
N VAL A 135 -24.03 0.80 -2.09
CA VAL A 135 -24.33 -0.37 -1.24
C VAL A 135 -24.21 -1.74 -1.88
N ALA A 136 -24.64 -1.89 -3.13
CA ALA A 136 -24.79 -3.20 -3.75
C ALA A 136 -23.44 -3.73 -4.20
N TYR A 137 -22.57 -2.85 -4.68
CA TYR A 137 -21.27 -3.25 -5.21
C TYR A 137 -20.39 -3.88 -4.12
N LEU A 138 -20.10 -3.17 -3.03
CA LEU A 138 -19.18 -3.65 -2.02
C LEU A 138 -19.74 -4.80 -1.17
N ALA A 139 -21.06 -4.84 -0.96
CA ALA A 139 -21.72 -5.93 -0.25
C ALA A 139 -21.82 -7.22 -1.09
N SER A 140 -21.81 -7.12 -2.42
CA SER A 140 -21.87 -8.30 -3.31
C SER A 140 -20.55 -9.06 -3.40
N LEU A 141 -19.46 -8.49 -2.91
CA LEU A 141 -18.13 -9.08 -3.01
C LEU A 141 -17.92 -10.14 -1.91
N PRO A 142 -17.22 -11.24 -2.22
CA PRO A 142 -16.79 -12.20 -1.20
C PRO A 142 -15.88 -11.52 -0.16
N ALA A 143 -16.04 -11.87 1.13
CA ALA A 143 -15.42 -11.17 2.26
C ALA A 143 -13.88 -11.03 2.25
N ASN A 144 -13.19 -11.75 1.36
CA ASN A 144 -11.72 -11.80 1.26
C ASN A 144 -11.21 -11.52 -0.17
N THR A 145 -12.05 -11.00 -1.06
CA THR A 145 -11.63 -10.62 -2.41
C THR A 145 -11.42 -9.12 -2.45
N PRO A 146 -10.23 -8.62 -2.82
CA PRO A 146 -10.02 -7.19 -3.00
C PRO A 146 -11.10 -6.59 -3.90
N ALA A 147 -11.78 -5.54 -3.43
CA ALA A 147 -12.77 -4.86 -4.24
C ALA A 147 -12.06 -4.15 -5.39
N ALA A 148 -12.57 -4.32 -6.60
CA ALA A 148 -12.13 -3.48 -7.70
C ALA A 148 -12.56 -2.03 -7.41
N ALA A 149 -11.86 -1.08 -8.02
CA ALA A 149 -12.18 0.33 -7.83
C ALA A 149 -13.62 0.61 -8.32
N PRO A 150 -14.50 1.17 -7.47
CA PRO A 150 -15.84 1.57 -7.91
C PRO A 150 -15.76 2.59 -9.04
N THR A 151 -16.82 2.72 -9.86
CA THR A 151 -16.82 3.66 -10.99
C THR A 151 -16.48 5.09 -10.54
N GLY A 152 -15.45 5.68 -11.16
CA GLY A 152 -14.96 7.02 -10.85
C GLY A 152 -14.06 7.11 -9.62
N TRP A 153 -13.79 6.00 -8.94
CA TRP A 153 -12.80 5.89 -7.88
C TRP A 153 -11.54 5.19 -8.41
N GLN A 154 -10.40 5.53 -7.83
CA GLN A 154 -9.13 4.86 -8.09
C GLN A 154 -8.72 4.11 -6.85
N ILE A 155 -8.38 2.83 -7.00
CA ILE A 155 -7.73 2.08 -5.92
C ILE A 155 -6.32 2.63 -5.72
N TRP A 156 -5.99 2.97 -4.47
CA TRP A 156 -4.67 3.47 -4.12
C TRP A 156 -3.84 2.44 -3.40
N GLY A 157 -4.48 1.55 -2.62
CA GLY A 157 -3.79 0.47 -1.95
C GLY A 157 -4.74 -0.55 -1.34
N GLU A 158 -4.16 -1.71 -1.09
CA GLU A 158 -4.72 -2.85 -0.35
C GLU A 158 -3.86 -3.07 0.90
N GLY A 159 -4.33 -3.88 1.85
CA GLY A 159 -3.66 -4.06 3.14
C GLY A 159 -3.72 -2.82 4.03
N VAL A 160 -4.58 -1.85 3.72
CA VAL A 160 -4.73 -0.60 4.47
C VAL A 160 -5.71 -0.85 5.62
N ASN A 161 -5.22 -0.81 6.84
CA ASN A 161 -5.99 -1.04 8.06
C ASN A 161 -6.02 0.23 8.92
N GLN A 162 -6.99 0.34 9.82
CA GLN A 162 -6.98 1.41 10.83
C GLN A 162 -6.01 1.03 11.96
N SER A 163 -5.15 1.97 12.36
CA SER A 163 -4.24 1.78 13.50
C SER A 163 -4.79 2.38 14.80
N GLY A 164 -5.87 3.17 14.73
CA GLY A 164 -6.57 3.76 15.87
C GLY A 164 -8.07 3.46 15.85
N ALA A 165 -8.86 4.24 16.59
CA ALA A 165 -10.31 4.08 16.62
C ALA A 165 -10.99 4.42 15.28
N LEU A 166 -10.41 5.37 14.53
CA LEU A 166 -10.85 5.78 13.18
C LEU A 166 -9.62 6.08 12.31
N PRO A 167 -9.69 5.81 11.00
CA PRO A 167 -8.58 6.09 10.08
C PRO A 167 -8.36 7.59 9.84
N PHE A 168 -9.43 8.37 9.85
CA PHE A 168 -9.42 9.83 9.78
C PHE A 168 -10.16 10.44 10.97
N THR A 169 -9.59 11.47 11.58
CA THR A 169 -10.22 12.20 12.69
C THR A 169 -10.14 13.70 12.46
N ARG A 170 -11.07 14.47 13.02
CA ARG A 170 -10.98 15.93 13.07
C ARG A 170 -10.94 16.40 14.51
N THR A 171 -9.89 17.12 14.88
CA THR A 171 -9.73 17.76 16.19
C THR A 171 -9.47 19.24 15.96
N GLY A 172 -10.49 20.08 16.16
CA GLY A 172 -10.42 21.50 15.79
C GLY A 172 -10.10 21.69 14.30
N ASN A 173 -8.97 22.34 14.02
CA ASN A 173 -8.46 22.61 12.66
C ASN A 173 -7.41 21.57 12.22
N GLN A 174 -7.42 20.37 12.80
CA GLN A 174 -6.46 19.33 12.45
C GLN A 174 -7.20 18.09 11.95
N ILE A 175 -6.77 17.55 10.81
CA ILE A 175 -7.16 16.23 10.33
C ILE A 175 -6.07 15.24 10.74
N GLY A 176 -6.43 14.28 11.59
CA GLY A 176 -5.57 13.17 11.98
C GLY A 176 -5.69 12.00 11.01
N ILE A 177 -4.58 11.29 10.80
CA ILE A 177 -4.48 10.07 9.98
C ILE A 177 -3.91 8.98 10.89
N SER A 178 -4.63 7.86 11.03
CA SER A 178 -4.20 6.72 11.85
C SER A 178 -4.47 5.39 11.13
N LEU A 179 -3.51 4.99 10.31
CA LEU A 179 -3.59 3.81 9.45
C LEU A 179 -2.39 2.88 9.70
N SER A 180 -2.51 1.62 9.31
CA SER A 180 -1.40 0.70 9.13
C SER A 180 -1.48 0.07 7.74
N ILE A 181 -0.34 -0.32 7.21
CA ILE A 181 -0.25 -0.95 5.90
C ILE A 181 0.43 -2.30 6.07
N ASP A 182 -0.27 -3.35 5.66
CA ASP A 182 0.21 -4.72 5.66
C ASP A 182 1.50 -4.85 4.83
N ALA A 183 2.52 -5.45 5.43
CA ALA A 183 3.80 -5.77 4.81
C ALA A 183 4.01 -7.30 4.69
N GLY A 184 2.91 -8.04 4.57
CA GLY A 184 2.86 -9.48 4.42
C GLY A 184 3.39 -10.20 5.64
N THR A 185 4.57 -10.80 5.53
CA THR A 185 5.22 -11.50 6.65
C THR A 185 6.06 -10.57 7.53
N SER A 186 6.25 -9.32 7.12
CA SER A 186 6.92 -8.28 7.92
C SER A 186 5.90 -7.52 8.79
N PRO A 187 6.34 -6.89 9.89
CA PRO A 187 5.45 -6.02 10.67
C PRO A 187 4.85 -4.89 9.82
N ASP A 188 3.58 -4.59 10.06
CA ASP A 188 2.87 -3.50 9.42
C ASP A 188 3.59 -2.15 9.52
N VAL A 189 3.51 -1.36 8.46
CA VAL A 189 3.97 0.03 8.46
C VAL A 189 2.89 0.92 9.06
N LYS A 190 3.12 1.43 10.27
CA LYS A 190 2.20 2.37 10.92
C LYS A 190 2.31 3.77 10.33
N VAL A 191 1.16 4.37 10.08
CA VAL A 191 0.97 5.73 9.59
C VAL A 191 0.19 6.50 10.64
N VAL A 192 0.91 7.29 11.44
CA VAL A 192 0.32 8.22 12.39
C VAL A 192 0.78 9.61 12.01
N SER A 193 -0.14 10.42 11.49
CA SER A 193 0.17 11.75 11.00
C SER A 193 -1.01 12.70 11.17
N SER A 194 -0.77 13.96 10.86
CA SER A 194 -1.83 14.96 10.87
C SER A 194 -1.55 16.07 9.86
N ALA A 195 -2.60 16.79 9.49
CA ALA A 195 -2.56 17.96 8.64
C ALA A 195 -3.35 19.09 9.28
N LEU A 196 -2.80 20.30 9.26
CA LEU A 196 -3.49 21.50 9.73
C LEU A 196 -4.28 22.12 8.58
N ASP A 197 -5.57 22.31 8.84
CA ASP A 197 -6.50 23.09 8.04
C ASP A 197 -6.22 24.58 8.25
N ARG A 198 -6.22 25.35 7.16
CA ARG A 198 -6.01 26.81 7.17
C ARG A 198 -7.33 27.59 7.22
N GLN A 199 -8.46 26.91 7.11
CA GLN A 199 -9.80 27.50 7.12
C GLN A 199 -10.38 27.58 8.54
N PRO A 200 -11.21 28.59 8.84
CA PRO A 200 -11.99 28.62 10.08
C PRO A 200 -13.06 27.52 10.07
N THR A 201 -13.17 26.79 11.17
CA THR A 201 -13.91 25.53 11.35
C THR A 201 -15.43 25.61 11.19
N VAL A 202 -16.01 26.80 10.98
CA VAL A 202 -17.46 27.02 11.15
C VAL A 202 -18.14 27.26 9.81
N GLY A 203 -18.93 26.27 9.36
CA GLY A 203 -19.98 26.47 8.36
C GLY A 203 -19.55 26.49 6.89
N ALA A 204 -18.38 25.94 6.53
CA ALA A 204 -17.98 25.86 5.13
C ALA A 204 -18.96 24.97 4.32
N THR A 205 -19.87 25.60 3.60
CA THR A 205 -20.71 24.95 2.59
C THR A 205 -19.91 24.83 1.30
N SER A 206 -19.77 23.59 0.81
CA SER A 206 -19.09 23.30 -0.44
C SER A 206 -20.01 22.48 -1.34
N THR A 207 -19.91 22.69 -2.64
CA THR A 207 -20.57 21.82 -3.62
C THR A 207 -19.98 20.41 -3.66
N CYS A 208 -18.84 20.17 -3.00
CA CYS A 208 -18.21 18.87 -2.90
C CYS A 208 -18.96 17.89 -1.99
N PHE A 209 -19.86 18.34 -1.10
CA PHE A 209 -20.42 17.47 -0.06
C PHE A 209 -21.78 17.85 0.53
#